data_AF-A0A0F8W4T9-F1
#
_entry.id   AF-A0A0F8W4T9-F1
#
_cell.length_a   1.000
_cell.length_b   1.000
_cell.length_c   1.000
_cell.angle_alpha   90.00
_cell.angle_beta   90.00
_cell.angle_gamma   90.00
#
_symmetry.space_group_name_H-M   'P 1'
#
loop_
_entity.id
_entity.type
_entity.pdbx_description
1 polymer ?
#
loop_
_entity_poly.entity_id
_entity_poly.type
_entity_poly.pdbx_seq_one_letter_code
_entity_poly.pdbx_strand_id
1 'polypeptide(L)'
;MSFSQIAVVDQECYQLLSDGTVKQLVHESNTESWKVIDKNPDNAQIAGNVPVGLRLKNGDVYRFVRTWNRIGSNATMLWGWKGSFWQWQKGSGKLWYEGYDTHGKWEVRDTNPLTKDLVSVQGAIYQLSEDGKITHYQSPGSWNVIDSDGTNTAIVTDNKTLFKMQKNGLIYRLDGQKWERIGADLRTVEIAAGDAGLFQRQKDGRLYKYVGQTSWQLSDPHPDNTHLAIASSAYRVNSKGEIYILRNNGIWELLKDTPNNTSPKESPVGVQPEQVYDGGYPNSSQVLLRIGNGAAGQSGLIQDLGEAFIKYRVAHGFPPFKVAWYKSDTTESIRYLKDGIVDVAITYTPAAEDIAIKQGIAQSPSHYLFREHLMVVGPKSNPAKLNPTSDIIDVMTALYTAAEAGNTTPPVRFLSRYDKSATNIKDSELWIKIGQVPWASKYSTWYHQYVAYPTQALAAAAALQEYTLTDWGTYLSVDKSVQQQLIIYKRGSDNAGDLLLMPAHLLVGTKAQDLALAKEFASWATSQEGQTVIKEFRKASELVYSPAP
;
A
#
# COMPACT_ATOMS: atom_id res chain seq x y z
N MET A 1 6.66 -11.76 -21.58
CA MET A 1 6.93 -10.42 -22.17
C MET A 1 8.33 -10.04 -21.74
N SER A 2 9.20 -9.59 -22.65
CA SER A 2 10.57 -9.23 -22.29
C SER A 2 10.69 -7.72 -22.12
N PHE A 3 11.56 -7.31 -21.20
CA PHE A 3 11.98 -5.93 -21.02
C PHE A 3 12.57 -5.36 -22.32
N SER A 4 12.32 -4.08 -22.62
CA SER A 4 12.91 -3.36 -23.76
C SER A 4 13.65 -2.10 -23.33
N GLN A 5 13.06 -1.27 -22.47
CA GLN A 5 13.67 0.00 -22.04
C GLN A 5 13.15 0.38 -20.65
N ILE A 6 13.99 1.09 -19.88
CA ILE A 6 13.62 1.80 -18.66
C ILE A 6 13.88 3.30 -18.87
N ALA A 7 13.01 4.15 -18.32
CA ALA A 7 13.23 5.59 -18.25
C ALA A 7 12.83 6.09 -16.87
N VAL A 8 13.65 6.96 -16.28
CA VAL A 8 13.45 7.50 -14.93
C VAL A 8 13.65 9.00 -14.94
N VAL A 9 12.88 9.70 -14.11
CA VAL A 9 12.95 11.15 -13.95
C VAL A 9 12.38 11.51 -12.59
N ASP A 10 13.07 12.34 -11.82
CA ASP A 10 12.70 12.62 -10.42
C ASP A 10 12.39 11.32 -9.65
N GLN A 11 11.16 11.17 -9.16
CA GLN A 11 10.67 9.96 -8.49
C GLN A 11 9.91 9.01 -9.42
N GLU A 12 9.71 9.36 -10.69
CA GLU A 12 8.95 8.56 -11.64
C GLU A 12 9.84 7.52 -12.35
N CYS A 13 9.28 6.33 -12.57
CA CYS A 13 9.93 5.25 -13.29
C CYS A 13 8.96 4.66 -14.32
N TYR A 14 9.46 4.39 -15.52
CA TYR A 14 8.69 3.88 -16.66
C TYR A 14 9.44 2.72 -17.29
N GLN A 15 8.71 1.72 -17.78
CA GLN A 15 9.27 0.63 -18.57
C GLN A 15 8.50 0.45 -19.88
N LEU A 16 9.24 0.12 -20.94
CA LEU A 16 8.73 -0.32 -22.22
C LEU A 16 9.05 -1.82 -22.37
N LEU A 17 8.05 -2.61 -22.73
CA LEU A 17 8.19 -4.03 -23.04
C LEU A 17 8.30 -4.26 -24.55
N SER A 18 8.84 -5.40 -24.95
CA SER A 18 9.08 -5.76 -26.36
C SER A 18 7.83 -5.87 -27.22
N ASP A 19 6.65 -6.02 -26.63
CA ASP A 19 5.36 -6.00 -27.32
C ASP A 19 4.77 -4.58 -27.47
N GLY A 20 5.51 -3.56 -27.06
CA GLY A 20 5.09 -2.17 -27.09
C GLY A 20 4.26 -1.72 -25.88
N THR A 21 4.07 -2.57 -24.87
CA THR A 21 3.40 -2.16 -23.63
C THR A 21 4.28 -1.16 -22.86
N VAL A 22 3.71 0.00 -22.50
CA VAL A 22 4.35 1.00 -21.63
C VAL A 22 3.70 0.92 -20.24
N LYS A 23 4.53 0.77 -19.21
CA LYS A 23 4.10 0.79 -17.81
C LYS A 23 4.77 1.92 -17.05
N GLN A 24 4.03 2.57 -16.16
CA GLN A 24 4.51 3.53 -15.18
C GLN A 24 4.55 2.85 -13.82
N LEU A 25 5.64 3.02 -13.07
CA LEU A 25 5.68 2.70 -11.66
C LEU A 25 4.89 3.79 -10.92
N VAL A 26 3.81 3.39 -10.26
CA VAL A 26 2.95 4.30 -9.51
C VAL A 26 3.15 4.03 -8.02
N HIS A 27 3.28 5.13 -7.27
CA HIS A 27 3.39 5.12 -5.82
C HIS A 27 2.01 5.45 -5.25
N GLU A 28 1.22 4.42 -4.93
CA GLU A 28 -0.12 4.56 -4.36
C GLU A 28 -0.11 4.02 -2.93
N SER A 29 -0.48 4.86 -1.96
CA SER A 29 -0.81 4.43 -0.59
C SER A 29 0.21 3.46 0.04
N ASN A 30 1.51 3.77 -0.07
CA ASN A 30 2.68 3.02 0.41
C ASN A 30 2.99 1.70 -0.33
N THR A 31 2.48 1.53 -1.55
CA THR A 31 2.85 0.42 -2.45
C THR A 31 3.34 0.94 -3.80
N GLU A 32 4.31 0.25 -4.36
CA GLU A 32 4.82 0.49 -5.71
C GLU A 32 4.27 -0.59 -6.64
N SER A 33 3.59 -0.17 -7.70
CA SER A 33 3.02 -1.11 -8.68
C SER A 33 3.19 -0.60 -10.10
N TRP A 34 3.31 -1.55 -11.04
CA TRP A 34 3.40 -1.24 -12.46
C TRP A 34 2.00 -1.09 -13.07
N LYS A 35 1.64 0.14 -13.45
CA LYS A 35 0.42 0.45 -14.18
C LYS A 35 0.68 0.51 -15.67
N VAL A 36 -0.08 -0.25 -16.47
CA VAL A 36 -0.05 -0.11 -17.93
C VAL A 36 -0.70 1.23 -18.30
N ILE A 37 0.07 2.11 -18.94
CA ILE A 37 -0.39 3.43 -19.40
C ILE A 37 -0.54 3.49 -20.93
N ASP A 38 0.04 2.53 -21.65
CA ASP A 38 -0.21 2.33 -23.06
C ASP A 38 0.05 0.90 -23.51
N LYS A 39 -0.64 0.47 -24.57
CA LYS A 39 -0.39 -0.82 -25.20
C LYS A 39 -0.51 -0.67 -26.72
N ASN A 40 0.62 -0.40 -27.35
CA ASN A 40 0.70 -0.24 -28.79
C ASN A 40 2.00 -0.88 -29.30
N PRO A 41 1.94 -1.89 -30.19
CA PRO A 41 3.14 -2.56 -30.72
C PRO A 41 4.08 -1.63 -31.50
N ASP A 42 3.64 -0.42 -31.87
CA ASP A 42 4.48 0.59 -32.51
C ASP A 42 5.25 1.48 -31.52
N ASN A 43 5.05 1.33 -30.22
CA ASN A 43 5.86 2.02 -29.21
C ASN A 43 7.33 1.62 -29.35
N ALA A 44 8.21 2.60 -29.55
CA ALA A 44 9.61 2.36 -29.91
C ALA A 44 10.62 2.93 -28.93
N GLN A 45 10.27 4.01 -28.22
CA GLN A 45 11.15 4.63 -27.23
C GLN A 45 10.33 5.42 -26.22
N ILE A 46 10.69 5.31 -24.94
CA ILE A 46 10.23 6.21 -23.86
C ILE A 46 11.35 7.19 -23.48
N ALA A 47 10.99 8.42 -23.13
CA ALA A 47 11.91 9.48 -22.72
C ALA A 47 11.52 10.01 -21.34
N GLY A 48 12.42 9.90 -20.36
CA GLY A 48 12.22 10.36 -18.99
C GLY A 48 12.03 11.88 -18.96
N ASN A 49 10.84 12.32 -18.60
CA ASN A 49 10.48 13.73 -18.44
C ASN A 49 9.21 13.81 -17.59
N VAL A 50 8.95 14.95 -16.97
CA VAL A 50 7.67 15.21 -16.32
C VAL A 50 6.95 16.28 -17.15
N PRO A 51 6.00 15.90 -18.01
CA PRO A 51 5.43 14.55 -18.23
C PRO A 51 6.22 13.68 -19.22
N VAL A 52 6.08 12.34 -19.15
CA VAL A 52 6.88 11.37 -19.95
C VAL A 52 6.63 11.48 -21.45
N GLY A 53 7.69 11.28 -22.26
CA GLY A 53 7.62 11.24 -23.71
C GLY A 53 7.58 9.83 -24.30
N LEU A 54 6.90 9.67 -25.43
CA LEU A 54 6.83 8.42 -26.19
C LEU A 54 7.08 8.70 -27.66
N ARG A 55 7.89 7.86 -28.30
CA ARG A 55 8.11 7.85 -29.74
C ARG A 55 7.65 6.53 -30.33
N LEU A 56 6.89 6.61 -31.42
CA LEU A 56 6.47 5.44 -32.20
C LEU A 56 7.49 5.07 -33.28
N LYS A 57 7.40 3.85 -33.82
CA LYS A 57 8.25 3.36 -34.92
C LYS A 57 8.17 4.23 -36.18
N ASN A 58 7.01 4.81 -36.45
CA ASN A 58 6.80 5.74 -37.57
C ASN A 58 7.38 7.15 -37.31
N GLY A 59 7.91 7.41 -36.12
CA GLY A 59 8.50 8.68 -35.71
C GLY A 59 7.53 9.70 -35.10
N ASP A 60 6.26 9.35 -34.90
CA ASP A 60 5.34 10.19 -34.13
C ASP A 60 5.78 10.30 -32.67
N VAL A 61 5.62 11.50 -32.10
CA VAL A 61 6.04 11.83 -30.74
C VAL A 61 4.83 12.28 -29.93
N TYR A 62 4.72 11.74 -28.72
CA TYR A 62 3.64 12.00 -27.79
C TYR A 62 4.17 12.39 -26.41
N ARG A 63 3.35 13.14 -25.67
CA ARG A 63 3.54 13.46 -24.25
C ARG A 63 2.35 12.96 -23.44
N PHE A 64 2.61 12.32 -22.30
CA PHE A 64 1.57 11.78 -21.43
C PHE A 64 1.22 12.74 -20.30
N VAL A 65 0.05 13.37 -20.33
CA VAL A 65 -0.42 14.23 -19.22
C VAL A 65 -1.53 13.53 -18.44
N ARG A 66 -2.66 13.32 -19.10
CA ARG A 66 -3.75 12.42 -18.68
C ARG A 66 -4.03 11.37 -19.76
N THR A 67 -3.83 11.80 -21.00
CA THR A 67 -3.86 11.00 -22.23
C THR A 67 -2.60 11.34 -23.05
N TRP A 68 -2.30 10.49 -24.03
CA TRP A 68 -1.25 10.76 -25.00
C TRP A 68 -1.66 11.88 -25.94
N ASN A 69 -0.92 12.99 -25.89
CA ASN A 69 -1.09 14.10 -26.82
C ASN A 69 0.04 14.04 -27.83
N ARG A 70 -0.29 13.96 -29.12
CA ARG A 70 0.71 14.02 -30.19
C ARG A 70 1.30 15.42 -30.22
N ILE A 71 2.61 15.51 -30.09
CA ILE A 71 3.35 16.78 -30.10
C ILE A 71 4.29 16.90 -31.29
N GLY A 72 4.77 15.80 -31.88
CA GLY A 72 5.79 15.83 -32.92
C GLY A 72 5.70 14.66 -33.90
N SER A 73 6.58 14.66 -34.88
CA SER A 73 6.66 13.64 -35.93
C SER A 73 8.05 13.51 -36.53
N ASN A 74 8.27 12.43 -37.29
CA ASN A 74 9.52 12.08 -37.97
C ASN A 74 10.74 11.93 -37.04
N ALA A 75 10.53 11.77 -35.73
CA ALA A 75 11.60 11.60 -34.78
C ALA A 75 12.26 10.22 -34.93
N THR A 76 13.58 10.20 -34.89
CA THR A 76 14.39 8.98 -34.77
C THR A 76 14.81 8.75 -33.32
N MET A 77 15.08 9.82 -32.59
CA MET A 77 15.41 9.80 -31.16
C MET A 77 14.66 10.91 -30.44
N LEU A 78 14.30 10.66 -29.18
CA LEU A 78 13.60 11.58 -28.30
C LEU A 78 14.34 11.69 -26.97
N TRP A 79 14.52 12.91 -26.48
CA TRP A 79 15.03 13.22 -25.14
C TRP A 79 14.07 14.21 -24.47
N GLY A 80 14.01 14.18 -23.14
CA GLY A 80 13.18 15.07 -22.35
C GLY A 80 13.90 15.61 -21.13
N TRP A 81 13.56 16.84 -20.75
CA TRP A 81 14.11 17.47 -19.56
C TRP A 81 13.21 18.62 -19.09
N LYS A 82 12.79 18.60 -17.81
CA LYS A 82 11.98 19.65 -17.16
C LYS A 82 10.83 20.18 -18.01
N GLY A 83 10.05 19.27 -18.59
CA GLY A 83 8.87 19.58 -19.41
C GLY A 83 9.16 19.98 -20.85
N SER A 84 10.43 20.07 -21.25
CA SER A 84 10.84 20.31 -22.65
C SER A 84 11.25 19.01 -23.34
N PHE A 85 11.15 18.97 -24.67
CA PHE A 85 11.55 17.84 -25.48
C PHE A 85 12.56 18.23 -26.57
N TRP A 86 13.49 17.32 -26.83
CA TRP A 86 14.39 17.36 -27.97
C TRP A 86 14.12 16.15 -28.83
N GLN A 87 14.07 16.33 -30.15
CA GLN A 87 14.00 15.21 -31.07
C GLN A 87 15.02 15.38 -32.19
N TRP A 88 15.65 14.27 -32.56
CA TRP A 88 16.53 14.22 -33.72
C TRP A 88 15.86 13.45 -34.86
N GLN A 89 15.94 14.00 -36.06
CA GLN A 89 15.36 13.43 -37.27
C GLN A 89 16.47 12.98 -38.21
N LYS A 90 16.69 11.66 -38.33
CA LYS A 90 17.74 11.09 -39.18
C LYS A 90 17.60 11.49 -40.64
N GLY A 91 16.38 11.52 -41.17
CA GLY A 91 16.13 11.82 -42.59
C GLY A 91 16.54 13.24 -42.99
N SER A 92 16.44 14.21 -42.07
CA SER A 92 16.82 15.60 -42.34
C SER A 92 18.12 16.04 -41.65
N GLY A 93 18.68 15.20 -40.77
CA GLY A 93 19.80 15.55 -39.89
C GLY A 93 19.49 16.67 -38.88
N LYS A 94 18.20 16.99 -38.66
CA LYS A 94 17.81 18.14 -37.84
C LYS A 94 17.58 17.75 -36.40
N LEU A 95 18.11 18.59 -35.50
CA LEU A 95 17.79 18.56 -34.09
C LEU A 95 16.76 19.65 -33.78
N TRP A 96 15.63 19.22 -33.25
CA TRP A 96 14.50 20.06 -32.91
C TRP A 96 14.32 20.13 -31.41
N TYR A 97 13.77 21.24 -30.96
CA TYR A 97 13.45 21.51 -29.57
C TYR A 97 12.05 22.09 -29.44
N GLU A 98 11.36 21.70 -28.38
CA GLU A 98 10.10 22.27 -27.93
C GLU A 98 10.15 22.43 -26.41
N GLY A 99 9.71 23.59 -25.94
CA GLY A 99 9.80 24.00 -24.54
C GLY A 99 9.10 25.33 -24.25
N TYR A 100 9.32 25.86 -23.05
CA TYR A 100 8.64 27.06 -22.54
C TYR A 100 8.92 28.31 -23.38
N ASP A 101 10.17 28.54 -23.74
CA ASP A 101 10.66 29.63 -24.61
C ASP A 101 10.09 29.57 -26.03
N THR A 102 9.82 28.37 -26.55
CA THR A 102 9.18 28.17 -27.86
C THR A 102 7.65 28.22 -27.81
N HIS A 103 7.06 28.47 -26.63
CA HIS A 103 5.62 28.39 -26.39
C HIS A 103 4.99 27.07 -26.88
N GLY A 104 5.71 25.96 -26.71
CA GLY A 104 5.26 24.63 -27.11
C GLY A 104 5.32 24.33 -28.61
N LYS A 105 6.05 25.14 -29.39
CA LYS A 105 6.26 24.91 -30.82
C LYS A 105 7.63 24.29 -31.08
N TRP A 106 7.71 23.39 -32.05
CA TRP A 106 8.99 22.83 -32.46
C TRP A 106 9.80 23.84 -33.26
N GLU A 107 11.03 24.09 -32.81
CA GLU A 107 12.02 24.91 -33.49
C GLU A 107 13.29 24.10 -33.77
N VAL A 108 13.90 24.33 -34.93
CA VAL A 108 15.20 23.73 -35.26
C VAL A 108 16.27 24.42 -34.43
N ARG A 109 17.03 23.64 -33.67
CA ARG A 109 18.21 24.12 -32.92
C ARG A 109 19.51 23.79 -33.60
N ASP A 110 19.54 22.75 -34.43
CA ASP A 110 20.74 22.36 -35.18
C ASP A 110 20.42 21.47 -36.39
N THR A 111 21.40 21.29 -37.26
CA THR A 111 21.40 20.38 -38.42
C THR A 111 22.50 19.31 -38.32
N ASN A 112 22.83 18.85 -37.11
CA ASN A 112 23.85 17.84 -36.90
C ASN A 112 23.36 16.41 -37.23
N PRO A 113 23.87 15.75 -38.29
CA PRO A 113 23.48 14.40 -38.69
C PRO A 113 24.10 13.29 -37.80
N LEU A 114 24.98 13.64 -36.87
CA LEU A 114 25.71 12.69 -36.02
C LEU A 114 25.23 12.72 -34.56
N THR A 115 24.08 13.34 -34.26
CA THR A 115 23.57 13.37 -32.88
C THR A 115 23.36 11.94 -32.36
N LYS A 116 24.09 11.56 -31.31
CA LYS A 116 23.98 10.24 -30.67
C LYS A 116 23.22 10.31 -29.35
N ASP A 117 23.55 11.28 -28.50
CA ASP A 117 22.94 11.45 -27.20
C ASP A 117 22.93 12.90 -26.71
N LEU A 118 22.01 13.25 -25.82
CA LEU A 118 21.85 14.57 -25.24
C LEU A 118 21.63 14.49 -23.73
N VAL A 119 22.27 15.38 -22.98
CA VAL A 119 22.05 15.55 -21.54
C VAL A 119 21.98 17.03 -21.17
N SER A 120 21.28 17.35 -20.06
CA SER A 120 21.18 18.71 -19.53
C SER A 120 21.83 18.81 -18.15
N VAL A 121 22.78 19.73 -18.00
CA VAL A 121 23.45 20.03 -16.72
C VAL A 121 23.04 21.44 -16.31
N GLN A 122 22.22 21.58 -15.27
CA GLN A 122 21.71 22.88 -14.82
C GLN A 122 21.08 23.75 -15.93
N GLY A 123 20.53 23.12 -16.97
CA GLY A 123 19.94 23.80 -18.14
C GLY A 123 20.87 24.05 -19.32
N ALA A 124 22.17 23.80 -19.17
CA ALA A 124 23.09 23.73 -20.29
C ALA A 124 22.96 22.37 -21.00
N ILE A 125 22.83 22.39 -22.33
CA ILE A 125 22.67 21.18 -23.13
C ILE A 125 24.01 20.72 -23.69
N TYR A 126 24.31 19.44 -23.51
CA TYR A 126 25.50 18.80 -24.03
C TYR A 126 25.10 17.68 -24.98
N GLN A 127 25.87 17.52 -26.04
CA GLN A 127 25.64 16.53 -27.07
C GLN A 127 26.86 15.62 -27.20
N LEU A 128 26.60 14.32 -27.28
CA LEU A 128 27.55 13.34 -27.78
C LEU A 128 27.20 13.06 -29.25
N SER A 129 28.19 13.15 -30.12
CA SER A 129 28.08 12.76 -31.52
C SER A 129 28.54 11.33 -31.75
N GLU A 130 28.10 10.70 -32.84
CA GLU A 130 28.46 9.32 -33.22
C GLU A 130 29.97 9.11 -33.43
N ASP A 131 30.68 10.19 -33.79
CA ASP A 131 32.15 10.21 -33.91
C ASP A 131 32.87 10.32 -32.56
N GLY A 132 32.14 10.43 -31.44
CA GLY A 132 32.67 10.55 -30.06
C GLY A 132 32.87 11.99 -29.58
N LYS A 133 32.62 12.99 -30.42
CA LYS A 133 32.77 14.40 -30.03
C LYS A 133 31.72 14.81 -29.00
N ILE A 134 32.14 15.53 -27.95
CA ILE A 134 31.23 16.14 -26.96
C ILE A 134 31.20 17.65 -27.17
N THR A 135 30.00 18.20 -27.32
CA THR A 135 29.79 19.63 -27.53
C THR A 135 28.80 20.22 -26.55
N HIS A 136 28.93 21.52 -26.26
CA HIS A 136 28.07 22.31 -25.39
C HIS A 136 27.30 23.33 -26.23
N TYR A 137 25.97 23.29 -26.16
CA TYR A 137 25.08 24.18 -26.89
C TYR A 137 25.28 25.63 -26.47
N GLN A 138 25.28 26.57 -27.41
CA GLN A 138 25.38 28.00 -27.14
C GLN A 138 24.15 28.75 -27.63
N SER A 139 23.79 28.54 -28.89
CA SER A 139 22.65 29.15 -29.56
C SER A 139 22.27 28.31 -30.78
N PRO A 140 21.13 28.56 -31.45
CA PRO A 140 20.73 27.76 -32.60
C PRO A 140 21.83 27.72 -33.68
N GLY A 141 22.28 26.51 -34.03
CA GLY A 141 23.37 26.25 -34.97
C GLY A 141 24.78 26.46 -34.42
N SER A 142 24.93 26.77 -33.12
CA SER A 142 26.22 27.07 -32.49
C SER A 142 26.47 26.16 -31.28
N TRP A 143 27.54 25.37 -31.38
CA TRP A 143 28.01 24.46 -30.33
C TRP A 143 29.50 24.64 -30.10
N ASN A 144 29.90 24.74 -28.83
CA ASN A 144 31.31 24.74 -28.45
C ASN A 144 31.81 23.30 -28.26
N VAL A 145 32.98 22.97 -28.79
CA VAL A 145 33.60 21.65 -28.60
C VAL A 145 34.28 21.63 -27.24
N ILE A 146 33.86 20.72 -26.36
CA ILE A 146 34.48 20.54 -25.04
C ILE A 146 35.29 19.24 -24.94
N ASP A 147 35.11 18.34 -25.91
CA ASP A 147 35.93 17.16 -26.08
C ASP A 147 35.89 16.68 -27.54
N SER A 148 37.06 16.40 -28.11
CA SER A 148 37.23 15.87 -29.45
C SER A 148 37.68 14.41 -29.48
N ASP A 149 37.77 13.75 -28.32
CA ASP A 149 38.18 12.35 -28.23
C ASP A 149 37.13 11.41 -28.85
N GLY A 150 37.46 10.80 -29.99
CA GLY A 150 36.58 9.87 -30.71
C GLY A 150 36.36 8.51 -30.03
N THR A 151 36.89 8.32 -28.82
CA THR A 151 36.67 7.14 -27.99
C THR A 151 35.52 7.31 -27.00
N ASN A 152 34.91 8.49 -26.88
CA ASN A 152 33.74 8.66 -26.00
C ASN A 152 32.55 7.85 -26.52
N THR A 153 31.82 7.23 -25.60
CA THR A 153 30.72 6.30 -25.91
C THR A 153 29.41 6.65 -25.23
N ALA A 154 29.46 7.32 -24.08
CA ALA A 154 28.29 7.75 -23.32
C ALA A 154 28.59 9.06 -22.59
N ILE A 155 27.54 9.87 -22.39
CA ILE A 155 27.54 11.03 -21.49
C ILE A 155 26.34 10.91 -20.54
N VAL A 156 26.53 11.27 -19.27
CA VAL A 156 25.45 11.25 -18.25
C VAL A 156 25.62 12.41 -17.29
N THR A 157 24.60 12.71 -16.50
CA THR A 157 24.64 13.82 -15.55
C THR A 157 23.83 13.54 -14.29
N ASP A 158 24.31 14.04 -13.15
CA ASP A 158 23.56 14.16 -11.89
C ASP A 158 22.90 15.55 -11.76
N ASN A 159 22.68 16.23 -12.88
CA ASN A 159 22.23 17.62 -13.02
C ASN A 159 23.22 18.68 -12.46
N LYS A 160 24.34 18.28 -11.83
CA LYS A 160 25.39 19.21 -11.35
C LYS A 160 26.68 19.07 -12.14
N THR A 161 27.01 17.84 -12.54
CA THR A 161 28.26 17.46 -13.19
C THR A 161 27.97 16.72 -14.48
N LEU A 162 28.79 16.95 -15.49
CA LEU A 162 28.80 16.13 -16.70
C LEU A 162 29.83 15.00 -16.53
N PHE A 163 29.43 13.77 -16.85
CA PHE A 163 30.31 12.61 -16.89
C PHE A 163 30.36 12.03 -18.29
N LYS A 164 31.48 11.41 -18.64
CA LYS A 164 31.66 10.68 -19.89
C LYS A 164 32.30 9.32 -19.64
N MET A 165 32.03 8.37 -20.54
CA MET A 165 32.67 7.05 -20.59
C MET A 165 33.36 6.84 -21.94
N GLN A 166 34.57 6.29 -21.92
CA GLN A 166 35.33 5.93 -23.12
C GLN A 166 35.22 4.44 -23.46
N LYS A 167 35.55 4.05 -24.71
CA LYS A 167 35.51 2.66 -25.22
C LYS A 167 36.30 1.67 -24.37
N ASN A 168 37.34 2.12 -23.67
CA ASN A 168 38.19 1.31 -22.79
C ASN A 168 37.61 1.11 -21.38
N GLY A 169 36.44 1.69 -21.07
CA GLY A 169 35.78 1.62 -19.76
C GLY A 169 36.15 2.74 -18.79
N LEU A 170 37.07 3.64 -19.15
CA LEU A 170 37.43 4.76 -18.28
C LEU A 170 36.31 5.80 -18.19
N ILE A 171 36.11 6.32 -16.98
CA ILE A 171 35.08 7.31 -16.65
C ILE A 171 35.76 8.61 -16.23
N TYR A 172 35.22 9.73 -16.73
CA TYR A 172 35.71 11.06 -16.43
C TYR A 172 34.55 11.95 -15.97
N ARG A 173 34.84 12.87 -15.05
CA ARG A 173 33.97 13.99 -14.69
C ARG A 173 34.50 15.29 -15.30
N LEU A 174 33.61 16.19 -15.67
CA LEU A 174 33.97 17.55 -16.05
C LEU A 174 34.10 18.40 -14.78
N ASP A 175 35.28 18.95 -14.53
CA ASP A 175 35.54 19.94 -13.48
C ASP A 175 36.04 21.25 -14.12
N GLY A 176 35.20 22.29 -14.05
CA GLY A 176 35.38 23.50 -14.84
C GLY A 176 35.42 23.20 -16.34
N GLN A 177 36.60 23.33 -16.94
CA GLN A 177 36.85 23.04 -18.36
C GLN A 177 37.71 21.79 -18.59
N LYS A 178 38.04 21.04 -17.52
CA LYS A 178 38.95 19.90 -17.60
C LYS A 178 38.23 18.60 -17.31
N TRP A 179 38.61 17.56 -18.05
CA TRP A 179 38.17 16.20 -17.78
C TRP A 179 39.09 15.54 -16.77
N GLU A 180 38.53 15.17 -15.62
CA GLU A 180 39.25 14.45 -14.57
C GLU A 180 38.83 12.99 -14.57
N ARG A 181 39.81 12.08 -14.59
CA ARG A 181 39.54 10.64 -14.51
C ARG A 181 39.14 10.28 -13.08
N ILE A 182 37.98 9.62 -12.92
CA ILE A 182 37.41 9.28 -11.61
C ILE A 182 37.45 7.79 -11.28
N GLY A 183 38.29 7.02 -11.96
CA GLY A 183 38.51 5.60 -11.70
C GLY A 183 39.54 4.99 -12.66
N ALA A 184 40.05 3.81 -12.34
CA ALA A 184 41.02 3.08 -13.17
C ALA A 184 40.47 1.76 -13.73
N ASP A 185 39.21 1.42 -13.44
CA ASP A 185 38.63 0.15 -13.86
C ASP A 185 38.25 0.16 -15.34
N LEU A 186 38.81 -0.78 -16.10
CA LEU A 186 38.59 -0.93 -17.56
C LEU A 186 37.44 -1.89 -17.90
N ARG A 187 36.73 -2.38 -16.89
CA ARG A 187 35.60 -3.31 -17.05
C ARG A 187 34.27 -2.60 -17.13
N THR A 188 34.20 -1.28 -16.98
CA THR A 188 32.93 -0.55 -17.14
C THR A 188 32.35 -0.72 -18.54
N VAL A 189 31.05 -0.98 -18.63
CA VAL A 189 30.31 -1.09 -19.89
C VAL A 189 29.11 -0.14 -19.97
N GLU A 190 28.69 0.42 -18.85
CA GLU A 190 27.56 1.33 -18.74
C GLU A 190 27.76 2.24 -17.53
N ILE A 191 27.38 3.52 -17.69
CA ILE A 191 27.29 4.49 -16.61
C ILE A 191 25.91 5.15 -16.63
N ALA A 192 25.42 5.51 -15.45
CA ALA A 192 24.17 6.25 -15.30
C ALA A 192 24.28 7.19 -14.08
N ALA A 193 23.68 8.37 -14.17
CA ALA A 193 23.75 9.39 -13.14
C ALA A 193 22.41 10.10 -12.96
N GLY A 194 22.17 10.59 -11.74
CA GLY A 194 20.99 11.34 -11.30
C GLY A 194 21.23 11.81 -9.87
N ASP A 195 20.22 12.35 -9.19
CA ASP A 195 20.37 12.84 -7.81
C ASP A 195 20.85 11.75 -6.82
N ALA A 196 20.54 10.48 -7.08
CA ALA A 196 21.03 9.35 -6.28
C ALA A 196 22.55 9.10 -6.41
N GLY A 197 23.22 9.76 -7.36
CA GLY A 197 24.65 9.72 -7.62
C GLY A 197 25.01 9.07 -8.96
N LEU A 198 26.31 8.88 -9.18
CA LEU A 198 26.86 8.20 -10.36
C LEU A 198 27.08 6.71 -10.07
N PHE A 199 26.58 5.86 -10.97
CA PHE A 199 26.74 4.41 -10.92
C PHE A 199 27.40 3.90 -12.20
N GLN A 200 28.11 2.78 -12.06
CA GLN A 200 28.66 2.02 -13.18
C GLN A 200 28.26 0.56 -13.10
N ARG A 201 28.11 -0.07 -14.26
CA ARG A 201 28.04 -1.53 -14.40
C ARG A 201 29.29 -2.05 -15.09
N GLN A 202 29.85 -3.11 -14.54
CA GLN A 202 31.03 -3.77 -15.10
C GLN A 202 30.65 -4.94 -16.02
N LYS A 203 31.61 -5.42 -16.82
CA LYS A 203 31.48 -6.56 -17.76
C LYS A 203 30.95 -7.84 -17.09
N ASP A 204 31.20 -8.01 -15.79
CA ASP A 204 30.75 -9.15 -14.99
C ASP A 204 29.35 -8.96 -14.38
N GLY A 205 28.67 -7.84 -14.69
CA GLY A 205 27.34 -7.50 -14.21
C GLY A 205 27.31 -6.77 -12.86
N ARG A 206 28.43 -6.65 -12.13
CA ARG A 206 28.42 -5.99 -10.82
C ARG A 206 28.22 -4.48 -10.92
N LEU A 207 27.53 -3.93 -9.93
CA LEU A 207 27.22 -2.50 -9.85
C LEU A 207 28.04 -1.80 -8.79
N TYR A 208 28.58 -0.63 -9.13
CA TYR A 208 29.36 0.19 -8.21
C TYR A 208 28.81 1.62 -8.19
N LYS A 209 28.77 2.21 -6.99
CA LYS A 209 28.41 3.62 -6.77
C LYS A 209 29.70 4.43 -6.59
N TYR A 210 29.80 5.57 -7.27
CA TYR A 210 30.89 6.51 -7.07
C TYR A 210 30.77 7.18 -5.70
N VAL A 211 31.86 7.19 -4.92
CA VAL A 211 31.89 7.76 -3.56
C VAL A 211 32.88 8.93 -3.41
N GLY A 212 33.53 9.34 -4.51
CA GLY A 212 34.37 10.53 -4.54
C GLY A 212 35.82 10.25 -4.95
N GLN A 213 36.51 11.31 -5.39
CA GLN A 213 37.87 11.29 -5.95
C GLN A 213 38.03 10.26 -7.08
N THR A 214 38.57 9.08 -6.77
CA THR A 214 38.77 7.97 -7.71
C THR A 214 38.16 6.66 -7.19
N SER A 215 37.34 6.74 -6.14
CA SER A 215 36.85 5.61 -5.36
C SER A 215 35.42 5.22 -5.74
N TRP A 216 35.20 3.92 -5.81
CA TRP A 216 33.92 3.28 -6.14
C TRP A 216 33.61 2.20 -5.11
N GLN A 217 32.37 2.18 -4.63
CA GLN A 217 31.88 1.20 -3.66
C GLN A 217 30.97 0.18 -4.35
N LEU A 218 31.17 -1.10 -4.07
CA LEU A 218 30.28 -2.16 -4.54
C LEU A 218 28.87 -1.90 -4.00
N SER A 219 27.90 -1.79 -4.89
CA SER A 219 26.49 -1.52 -4.58
C SER A 219 25.60 -2.73 -4.81
N ASP A 220 25.85 -3.50 -5.88
CA ASP A 220 25.15 -4.77 -6.12
C ASP A 220 26.17 -5.84 -6.58
N PRO A 221 26.34 -6.93 -5.82
CA PRO A 221 27.27 -8.00 -6.17
C PRO A 221 26.74 -8.96 -7.24
N HIS A 222 25.45 -8.89 -7.61
CA HIS A 222 24.83 -9.87 -8.50
C HIS A 222 25.37 -9.71 -9.95
N PRO A 223 25.71 -10.81 -10.63
CA PRO A 223 26.27 -10.76 -11.98
C PRO A 223 25.20 -10.66 -13.08
N ASP A 224 23.92 -10.76 -12.73
CA ASP A 224 22.83 -10.83 -13.69
C ASP A 224 22.30 -9.46 -14.14
N ASN A 225 22.92 -8.35 -13.71
CA ASN A 225 22.48 -7.00 -14.09
C ASN A 225 22.80 -6.69 -15.55
N THR A 226 21.82 -6.15 -16.27
CA THR A 226 21.90 -5.84 -17.70
C THR A 226 21.75 -4.35 -18.01
N HIS A 227 21.04 -3.58 -17.16
CA HIS A 227 20.81 -2.14 -17.35
C HIS A 227 20.81 -1.35 -16.05
N LEU A 228 21.14 -0.07 -16.16
CA LEU A 228 21.09 0.93 -15.09
C LEU A 228 20.30 2.16 -15.51
N ALA A 229 19.54 2.74 -14.58
CA ALA A 229 18.88 4.03 -14.76
C ALA A 229 18.80 4.77 -13.44
N ILE A 230 19.20 6.05 -13.42
CA ILE A 230 19.33 6.81 -12.17
C ILE A 230 18.58 8.14 -12.29
N ALA A 231 17.74 8.43 -11.30
CA ALA A 231 17.11 9.73 -11.08
C ALA A 231 17.23 10.07 -9.58
N SER A 232 16.14 10.40 -8.88
CA SER A 232 16.14 10.54 -7.42
C SER A 232 16.40 9.22 -6.69
N SER A 233 16.21 8.09 -7.37
CA SER A 233 16.62 6.75 -6.92
C SER A 233 17.40 6.02 -8.01
N ALA A 234 18.16 5.01 -7.62
CA ALA A 234 18.87 4.14 -8.56
C ALA A 234 18.02 2.92 -8.90
N TYR A 235 17.94 2.58 -10.18
CA TYR A 235 17.23 1.41 -10.69
C TYR A 235 18.18 0.52 -11.47
N ARG A 236 18.01 -0.79 -11.34
CA ARG A 236 18.71 -1.79 -12.15
C ARG A 236 17.74 -2.78 -12.75
N VAL A 237 18.14 -3.42 -13.85
CA VAL A 237 17.39 -4.50 -14.48
C VAL A 237 18.28 -5.74 -14.57
N ASN A 238 17.73 -6.91 -14.28
CA ASN A 238 18.47 -8.16 -14.43
C ASN A 238 18.22 -8.85 -15.78
N SER A 239 18.92 -9.97 -15.99
CA SER A 239 18.83 -10.80 -17.21
C SER A 239 17.44 -11.40 -17.48
N LYS A 240 16.57 -11.43 -16.47
CA LYS A 240 15.16 -11.85 -16.62
C LYS A 240 14.24 -10.68 -16.99
N GLY A 241 14.75 -9.46 -17.03
CA GLY A 241 13.96 -8.23 -17.22
C GLY A 241 13.28 -7.73 -15.94
N GLU A 242 13.68 -8.24 -14.77
CA GLU A 242 13.15 -7.79 -13.47
C GLU A 242 13.85 -6.50 -13.05
N ILE A 243 13.06 -5.51 -12.61
CA ILE A 243 13.54 -4.18 -12.24
C ILE A 243 13.67 -4.10 -10.72
N TYR A 244 14.79 -3.60 -10.22
CA TYR A 244 15.00 -3.36 -8.79
C TYR A 244 15.26 -1.88 -8.54
N ILE A 245 14.84 -1.39 -7.37
CA ILE A 245 15.11 -0.04 -6.87
C ILE A 245 16.07 -0.10 -5.68
N LEU A 246 17.05 0.81 -5.63
CA LEU A 246 17.93 0.98 -4.47
C LEU A 246 17.22 1.82 -3.42
N ARG A 247 16.98 1.23 -2.24
CA ARG A 247 16.36 1.89 -1.10
C ARG A 247 17.36 2.70 -0.28
N ASN A 248 16.84 3.61 0.54
CA ASN A 248 17.65 4.48 1.42
C ASN A 248 18.53 3.70 2.42
N ASN A 249 18.17 2.46 2.75
CA ASN A 249 18.97 1.56 3.58
C ASN A 249 20.12 0.87 2.80
N GLY A 250 20.30 1.18 1.51
CA GLY A 250 21.32 0.61 0.64
C GLY A 250 20.98 -0.76 0.04
N ILE A 251 19.74 -1.25 0.22
CA ILE A 251 19.31 -2.56 -0.28
C ILE A 251 18.57 -2.40 -1.62
N TRP A 252 18.91 -3.27 -2.58
CA TRP A 252 18.18 -3.41 -3.84
C TRP A 252 16.91 -4.25 -3.64
N GLU A 253 15.75 -3.66 -3.90
CA GLU A 253 14.45 -4.30 -3.75
C GLU A 253 13.80 -4.54 -5.12
N LEU A 254 13.26 -5.74 -5.34
CA LEU A 254 12.56 -6.11 -6.57
C LEU A 254 11.23 -5.37 -6.69
N LEU A 255 11.03 -4.63 -7.79
CA LEU A 255 9.76 -4.06 -8.20
C LEU A 255 8.91 -5.13 -8.88
N LYS A 256 8.03 -5.79 -8.12
CA LYS A 256 7.23 -6.92 -8.60
C LYS A 256 6.26 -6.48 -9.72
N ASP A 257 6.39 -7.10 -10.89
CA ASP A 257 5.41 -6.99 -11.97
C ASP A 257 4.24 -7.91 -11.64
N THR A 258 3.16 -7.35 -11.12
CA THR A 258 1.91 -8.11 -10.93
C THR A 258 1.20 -8.22 -12.28
N PRO A 259 0.91 -9.44 -12.79
CA PRO A 259 0.23 -9.59 -14.07
C PRO A 259 -1.18 -9.00 -14.00
N ASN A 260 -1.39 -7.86 -14.66
CA ASN A 260 -2.71 -7.27 -14.87
C ASN A 260 -3.55 -8.18 -15.77
N ASN A 261 -4.52 -8.88 -15.20
CA ASN A 261 -5.76 -9.18 -15.89
C ASN A 261 -6.93 -8.86 -14.94
N THR A 262 -7.34 -7.58 -14.94
CA THR A 262 -8.69 -7.03 -14.78
C THR A 262 -8.57 -5.58 -14.29
N SER A 263 -9.10 -4.63 -15.05
CA SER A 263 -9.36 -3.24 -14.63
C SER A 263 -10.16 -3.17 -13.32
N PRO A 264 -10.38 -1.95 -12.80
CA PRO A 264 -9.58 -1.27 -11.77
C PRO A 264 -9.66 -1.95 -10.39
N LYS A 265 -8.62 -1.79 -9.55
CA LYS A 265 -8.69 -2.00 -8.09
C LYS A 265 -7.90 -0.84 -7.48
N GLU A 266 -8.51 0.25 -7.02
CA GLU A 266 -9.14 0.37 -5.69
C GLU A 266 -8.34 -0.36 -4.60
N SER A 267 -8.03 0.36 -3.51
CA SER A 267 -7.65 -0.14 -2.19
C SER A 267 -7.86 -1.65 -2.12
N PRO A 268 -6.80 -2.47 -2.01
CA PRO A 268 -6.77 -3.88 -2.44
C PRO A 268 -8.15 -4.53 -2.66
N VAL A 269 -8.82 -4.27 -3.79
CA VAL A 269 -10.30 -4.43 -3.90
C VAL A 269 -11.07 -3.69 -2.81
N GLY A 270 -11.69 -2.56 -3.16
CA GLY A 270 -13.00 -2.13 -2.66
C GLY A 270 -13.20 -1.97 -1.15
N VAL A 271 -12.17 -2.07 -0.30
CA VAL A 271 -12.36 -1.79 1.14
C VAL A 271 -12.29 -0.28 1.30
N GLN A 272 -13.44 0.35 1.14
CA GLN A 272 -13.64 1.73 1.53
C GLN A 272 -13.77 1.80 3.05
N PRO A 273 -13.37 2.91 3.67
CA PRO A 273 -13.76 3.13 5.05
C PRO A 273 -15.29 3.12 5.12
N GLU A 274 -15.83 2.40 6.09
CA GLU A 274 -17.26 2.40 6.39
C GLU A 274 -17.70 3.82 6.80
N GLN A 275 -16.86 4.49 7.61
CA GLN A 275 -17.06 5.88 8.02
C GLN A 275 -15.72 6.61 8.17
N VAL A 276 -15.76 7.93 8.04
CA VAL A 276 -14.61 8.83 8.24
C VAL A 276 -15.02 9.95 9.18
N TYR A 277 -14.24 10.15 10.23
CA TYR A 277 -14.49 11.11 11.31
C TYR A 277 -13.52 12.28 11.20
N ASP A 278 -14.01 13.50 11.39
CA ASP A 278 -13.22 14.73 11.31
C ASP A 278 -13.12 15.49 12.64
N GLY A 279 -13.73 14.97 13.71
CA GLY A 279 -13.69 15.58 15.05
C GLY A 279 -14.36 16.95 15.14
N GLY A 280 -15.20 17.33 14.16
CA GLY A 280 -15.78 18.68 14.06
C GLY A 280 -14.91 19.69 13.32
N TYR A 281 -13.88 19.24 12.60
CA TYR A 281 -12.97 20.09 11.81
C TYR A 281 -13.14 19.84 10.29
N PRO A 282 -14.20 20.39 9.66
CA PRO A 282 -14.62 20.00 8.30
C PRO A 282 -13.64 20.37 7.19
N ASN A 283 -12.76 21.34 7.42
CA ASN A 283 -11.79 21.83 6.44
C ASN A 283 -10.57 20.92 6.27
N SER A 284 -10.42 19.87 7.07
CA SER A 284 -9.34 18.89 6.91
C SER A 284 -9.65 17.92 5.76
N SER A 285 -8.72 17.74 4.83
CA SER A 285 -8.90 16.84 3.69
C SER A 285 -8.22 15.47 3.86
N GLN A 286 -7.31 15.31 4.82
CA GLN A 286 -6.40 14.15 4.86
C GLN A 286 -6.78 13.17 5.97
N VAL A 287 -7.00 11.91 5.58
CA VAL A 287 -7.07 10.78 6.52
C VAL A 287 -5.64 10.39 6.90
N LEU A 288 -5.32 10.42 8.20
CA LEU A 288 -3.99 10.06 8.71
C LEU A 288 -3.99 8.82 9.60
N LEU A 289 -5.15 8.40 10.11
CA LEU A 289 -5.27 7.20 10.93
C LEU A 289 -6.43 6.33 10.42
N ARG A 290 -6.16 5.05 10.19
CA ARG A 290 -7.12 4.07 9.70
C ARG A 290 -7.25 2.94 10.74
N ILE A 291 -8.47 2.67 11.19
CA ILE A 291 -8.76 1.73 12.27
C ILE A 291 -9.57 0.54 11.73
N GLY A 292 -9.05 -0.68 11.86
CA GLY A 292 -9.79 -1.92 11.57
C GLY A 292 -10.55 -2.41 12.79
N ASN A 293 -11.87 -2.57 12.70
CA ASN A 293 -12.69 -3.17 13.75
C ASN A 293 -14.08 -3.56 13.21
N GLY A 294 -14.76 -4.49 13.88
CA GLY A 294 -16.14 -4.87 13.60
C GLY A 294 -17.15 -4.21 14.55
N ALA A 295 -17.39 -4.88 15.69
CA ALA A 295 -18.51 -4.58 16.58
C ALA A 295 -18.42 -3.20 17.27
N ALA A 296 -17.23 -2.77 17.70
CA ALA A 296 -17.05 -1.46 18.32
C ALA A 296 -17.23 -0.30 17.33
N GLY A 297 -16.98 -0.53 16.05
CA GLY A 297 -17.30 0.45 15.02
C GLY A 297 -18.81 0.56 14.80
N GLN A 298 -19.51 -0.58 14.72
CA GLN A 298 -20.97 -0.59 14.60
C GLN A 298 -21.70 -0.05 15.84
N SER A 299 -21.09 -0.18 17.02
CA SER A 299 -21.67 0.38 18.24
C SER A 299 -21.59 1.92 18.24
N GLY A 300 -20.53 2.49 17.65
CA GLY A 300 -20.21 3.91 17.62
C GLY A 300 -18.93 4.25 18.38
N LEU A 301 -18.33 3.31 19.11
CA LEU A 301 -17.15 3.58 19.93
C LEU A 301 -15.93 4.05 19.10
N ILE A 302 -15.76 3.53 17.88
CA ILE A 302 -14.64 3.96 17.02
C ILE A 302 -14.79 5.42 16.57
N GLN A 303 -16.03 5.90 16.40
CA GLN A 303 -16.30 7.31 16.16
C GLN A 303 -15.86 8.14 17.38
N ASP A 304 -16.35 7.80 18.57
CA ASP A 304 -16.05 8.56 19.79
C ASP A 304 -14.54 8.59 20.09
N LEU A 305 -13.85 7.46 19.95
CA LEU A 305 -12.39 7.39 20.10
C LEU A 305 -11.67 8.21 19.02
N GLY A 306 -12.08 8.10 17.76
CA GLY A 306 -11.48 8.82 16.65
C GLY A 306 -11.62 10.34 16.80
N GLU A 307 -12.83 10.80 17.09
CA GLU A 307 -13.11 12.23 17.30
C GLU A 307 -12.39 12.79 18.54
N ALA A 308 -12.38 12.05 19.65
CA ALA A 308 -11.67 12.46 20.87
C ALA A 308 -10.15 12.54 20.63
N PHE A 309 -9.57 11.61 19.86
CA PHE A 309 -8.15 11.65 19.52
C PHE A 309 -7.80 12.83 18.60
N ILE A 310 -8.65 13.15 17.61
CA ILE A 310 -8.47 14.35 16.77
C ILE A 310 -8.46 15.60 17.65
N LYS A 311 -9.46 15.76 18.53
CA LYS A 311 -9.57 16.89 19.46
C LYS A 311 -8.37 16.98 20.40
N TYR A 312 -7.91 15.84 20.92
CA TYR A 312 -6.71 15.75 21.74
C TYR A 312 -5.48 16.32 21.01
N ARG A 313 -5.18 15.86 19.79
CA ARG A 313 -4.01 16.34 19.04
C ARG A 313 -4.10 17.81 18.66
N VAL A 314 -5.29 18.29 18.29
CA VAL A 314 -5.52 19.72 18.01
C VAL A 314 -5.27 20.58 19.24
N ALA A 315 -5.73 20.16 20.43
CA ALA A 315 -5.44 20.85 21.68
C ALA A 315 -3.94 20.89 22.02
N HIS A 316 -3.15 19.96 21.48
CA HIS A 316 -1.69 19.89 21.62
C HIS A 316 -0.93 20.53 20.45
N GLY A 317 -1.60 21.36 19.64
CA GLY A 317 -0.95 22.21 18.62
C GLY A 317 -0.71 21.54 17.27
N PHE A 318 -1.27 20.36 17.02
CA PHE A 318 -1.19 19.70 15.71
C PHE A 318 -2.36 20.12 14.79
N PRO A 319 -2.18 20.12 13.46
CA PRO A 319 -3.26 20.41 12.53
C PRO A 319 -4.35 19.33 12.57
N PRO A 320 -5.62 19.69 12.30
CA PRO A 320 -6.73 18.73 12.26
C PRO A 320 -6.55 17.72 11.11
N PHE A 321 -6.91 16.47 11.36
CA PHE A 321 -6.84 15.35 10.42
C PHE A 321 -8.10 14.49 10.54
N LYS A 322 -8.28 13.54 9.61
CA LYS A 322 -9.39 12.59 9.63
C LYS A 322 -8.96 11.21 10.10
N VAL A 323 -9.86 10.53 10.80
CA VAL A 323 -9.73 9.13 11.22
C VAL A 323 -10.73 8.31 10.41
N ALA A 324 -10.29 7.24 9.76
CA ALA A 324 -11.13 6.38 8.94
C ALA A 324 -11.33 5.01 9.60
N TRP A 325 -12.57 4.55 9.68
CA TRP A 325 -12.90 3.22 10.20
C TRP A 325 -13.18 2.24 9.06
N TYR A 326 -12.52 1.09 9.11
CA TYR A 326 -12.68 -0.02 8.18
C TYR A 326 -13.36 -1.19 8.89
N LYS A 327 -14.60 -1.46 8.49
CA LYS A 327 -15.41 -2.54 9.07
C LYS A 327 -14.82 -3.90 8.71
N SER A 328 -14.46 -4.69 9.73
CA SER A 328 -13.81 -6.00 9.56
C SER A 328 -13.91 -6.87 10.82
N ASP A 329 -13.89 -8.20 10.69
CA ASP A 329 -13.71 -9.09 11.85
C ASP A 329 -12.24 -9.19 12.30
N THR A 330 -11.93 -9.98 13.34
CA THR A 330 -10.54 -10.16 13.83
C THR A 330 -9.58 -10.66 12.74
N THR A 331 -10.00 -11.66 11.95
CA THR A 331 -9.16 -12.27 10.91
C THR A 331 -8.89 -11.26 9.79
N GLU A 332 -9.94 -10.57 9.35
CA GLU A 332 -9.83 -9.52 8.34
C GLU A 332 -9.04 -8.32 8.85
N SER A 333 -9.22 -7.90 10.10
CA SER A 333 -8.46 -6.83 10.74
C SER A 333 -6.96 -7.12 10.76
N ILE A 334 -6.56 -8.33 11.15
CA ILE A 334 -5.15 -8.76 11.12
C ILE A 334 -4.64 -8.82 9.68
N ARG A 335 -5.46 -9.27 8.72
CA ARG A 335 -5.13 -9.21 7.29
C ARG A 335 -4.97 -7.76 6.82
N TYR A 336 -5.81 -6.84 7.26
CA TYR A 336 -5.73 -5.42 6.93
C TYR A 336 -4.47 -4.78 7.49
N LEU A 337 -4.02 -5.15 8.70
CA LEU A 337 -2.70 -4.75 9.21
C LEU A 337 -1.56 -5.32 8.36
N LYS A 338 -1.65 -6.61 7.99
CA LYS A 338 -0.64 -7.28 7.15
C LYS A 338 -0.52 -6.66 5.76
N ASP A 339 -1.63 -6.21 5.21
CA ASP A 339 -1.75 -5.63 3.87
C ASP A 339 -1.58 -4.10 3.90
N GLY A 340 -1.46 -3.47 5.07
CA GLY A 340 -1.30 -2.02 5.22
C GLY A 340 -2.57 -1.21 4.91
N ILE A 341 -3.74 -1.86 4.92
CA ILE A 341 -5.06 -1.25 4.68
C ILE A 341 -5.49 -0.38 5.88
N VAL A 342 -5.15 -0.81 7.09
CA VAL A 342 -5.38 -0.07 8.33
C VAL A 342 -4.07 0.09 9.11
N ASP A 343 -4.00 1.11 9.94
CA ASP A 343 -2.81 1.45 10.74
C ASP A 343 -2.84 0.77 12.11
N VAL A 344 -4.03 0.69 12.69
CA VAL A 344 -4.31 -0.02 13.93
C VAL A 344 -5.54 -0.90 13.77
N ALA A 345 -5.63 -1.96 14.55
CA ALA A 345 -6.84 -2.77 14.61
C ALA A 345 -7.22 -3.09 16.06
N ILE A 346 -8.53 -3.14 16.34
CA ILE A 346 -9.06 -3.56 17.63
C ILE A 346 -9.69 -4.94 17.44
N THR A 347 -9.06 -5.96 18.04
CA THR A 347 -9.40 -7.39 17.89
C THR A 347 -9.81 -8.00 19.22
N TYR A 348 -10.37 -9.22 19.18
CA TYR A 348 -11.00 -9.87 20.34
C TYR A 348 -10.46 -11.29 20.61
N THR A 349 -9.24 -11.60 20.17
CA THR A 349 -8.73 -12.98 20.19
C THR A 349 -7.23 -12.99 20.51
N PRO A 350 -6.86 -13.13 21.80
CA PRO A 350 -5.47 -13.10 22.27
C PRO A 350 -4.53 -14.05 21.52
N ALA A 351 -4.99 -15.26 21.21
CA ALA A 351 -4.18 -16.22 20.45
C ALA A 351 -3.86 -15.74 19.02
N ALA A 352 -4.80 -15.06 18.36
CA ALA A 352 -4.58 -14.51 17.02
C ALA A 352 -3.69 -13.26 17.06
N GLU A 353 -3.83 -12.44 18.10
CA GLU A 353 -2.99 -11.27 18.38
C GLU A 353 -1.53 -11.69 18.57
N ASP A 354 -1.26 -12.71 19.40
CA ASP A 354 0.08 -13.26 19.61
C ASP A 354 0.71 -13.77 18.31
N ILE A 355 -0.07 -14.44 17.47
CA ILE A 355 0.41 -14.94 16.17
C ILE A 355 0.73 -13.76 15.25
N ALA A 356 -0.11 -12.73 15.21
CA ALA A 356 0.13 -11.54 14.40
C ALA A 356 1.43 -10.83 14.81
N ILE A 357 1.70 -10.72 16.12
CA ILE A 357 2.95 -10.16 16.64
C ILE A 357 4.15 -11.05 16.25
N LYS A 358 4.06 -12.36 16.49
CA LYS A 358 5.14 -13.32 16.15
C LYS A 358 5.48 -13.35 14.65
N GLN A 359 4.50 -13.12 13.79
CA GLN A 359 4.68 -13.05 12.34
C GLN A 359 5.16 -11.68 11.85
N GLY A 360 5.34 -10.70 12.74
CA GLY A 360 5.73 -9.33 12.37
C GLY A 360 4.64 -8.58 11.63
N ILE A 361 3.37 -8.98 11.77
CA ILE A 361 2.21 -8.24 11.23
C ILE A 361 1.87 -7.06 12.14
N ALA A 362 1.94 -7.26 13.45
CA ALA A 362 1.71 -6.24 14.46
C ALA A 362 2.96 -6.01 15.33
N GLN A 363 3.09 -4.80 15.87
CA GLN A 363 4.10 -4.45 16.86
C GLN A 363 3.76 -5.10 18.21
N SER A 364 4.80 -5.38 19.01
CA SER A 364 4.65 -5.75 20.41
C SER A 364 4.73 -4.50 21.31
N PRO A 365 3.97 -4.43 22.43
CA PRO A 365 2.93 -5.38 22.86
C PRO A 365 1.58 -5.11 22.17
N SER A 366 0.61 -6.01 22.35
CA SER A 366 -0.81 -5.65 22.20
C SER A 366 -1.25 -4.75 23.36
N HIS A 367 -2.28 -3.93 23.13
CA HIS A 367 -2.76 -2.95 24.12
C HIS A 367 -4.18 -3.29 24.56
N TYR A 368 -4.40 -3.65 25.82
CA TYR A 368 -5.75 -3.95 26.35
C TYR A 368 -6.57 -2.66 26.42
N LEU A 369 -7.65 -2.56 25.65
CA LEU A 369 -8.50 -1.37 25.60
C LEU A 369 -9.75 -1.48 26.45
N PHE A 370 -10.53 -2.54 26.28
CA PHE A 370 -11.82 -2.69 26.96
C PHE A 370 -12.27 -4.15 27.01
N ARG A 371 -13.30 -4.42 27.80
CA ARG A 371 -13.97 -5.71 27.93
C ARG A 371 -15.37 -5.62 27.36
N GLU A 372 -15.68 -6.53 26.44
CA GLU A 372 -17.03 -6.80 25.92
C GLU A 372 -17.54 -8.13 26.49
N HIS A 373 -18.86 -8.31 26.52
CA HIS A 373 -19.51 -9.46 27.14
C HIS A 373 -20.46 -10.13 26.16
N LEU A 374 -20.22 -11.42 25.91
CA LEU A 374 -21.14 -12.25 25.16
C LEU A 374 -22.35 -12.65 26.01
N MET A 375 -23.41 -13.01 25.31
CA MET A 375 -24.68 -13.40 25.87
C MET A 375 -25.30 -14.53 25.07
N VAL A 376 -25.92 -15.46 25.78
CA VAL A 376 -26.86 -16.41 25.17
C VAL A 376 -28.24 -15.79 25.22
N VAL A 377 -28.85 -15.60 24.06
CA VAL A 377 -30.21 -15.09 23.92
C VAL A 377 -31.08 -16.11 23.19
N GLY A 378 -32.40 -16.02 23.35
CA GLY A 378 -33.32 -16.91 22.66
C GLY A 378 -34.79 -16.51 22.83
N PRO A 379 -35.72 -17.34 22.32
CA PRO A 379 -37.14 -17.01 22.29
C PRO A 379 -37.76 -17.02 23.70
N LYS A 380 -38.73 -16.13 23.92
CA LYS A 380 -39.53 -16.07 25.17
C LYS A 380 -40.18 -17.38 25.58
N SER A 381 -40.53 -18.25 24.63
CA SER A 381 -41.14 -19.56 24.91
C SER A 381 -40.18 -20.55 25.60
N ASN A 382 -38.87 -20.29 25.57
CA ASN A 382 -37.83 -21.11 26.20
C ASN A 382 -37.98 -22.63 25.96
N PRO A 383 -38.04 -23.12 24.71
CA PRO A 383 -38.26 -24.55 24.44
C PRO A 383 -37.16 -25.46 25.03
N ALA A 384 -35.92 -24.94 25.19
CA ALA A 384 -34.83 -25.66 25.84
C ALA A 384 -34.85 -25.60 27.38
N LYS A 385 -35.84 -24.91 27.98
CA LYS A 385 -36.02 -24.76 29.43
C LYS A 385 -34.76 -24.28 30.15
N LEU A 386 -34.05 -23.34 29.54
CA LEU A 386 -32.82 -22.77 30.12
C LEU A 386 -33.12 -22.06 31.44
N ASN A 387 -32.26 -22.28 32.43
CA ASN A 387 -32.28 -21.56 33.69
C ASN A 387 -31.25 -20.41 33.63
N PRO A 388 -31.67 -19.13 33.83
CA PRO A 388 -30.76 -17.99 33.78
C PRO A 388 -29.62 -18.00 34.81
N THR A 389 -29.73 -18.80 35.87
CA THR A 389 -28.67 -18.92 36.89
C THR A 389 -27.64 -19.99 36.57
N SER A 390 -27.89 -20.86 35.59
CA SER A 390 -26.94 -21.92 35.20
C SER A 390 -25.63 -21.34 34.69
N ASP A 391 -24.53 -22.08 34.84
CA ASP A 391 -23.29 -21.71 34.17
C ASP A 391 -23.42 -21.95 32.65
N ILE A 392 -22.48 -21.40 31.88
CA ILE A 392 -22.56 -21.45 30.42
C ILE A 392 -22.42 -22.87 29.86
N ILE A 393 -21.69 -23.77 30.52
CA ILE A 393 -21.54 -25.16 30.08
C ILE A 393 -22.87 -25.91 30.25
N ASP A 394 -23.56 -25.69 31.38
CA ASP A 394 -24.91 -26.21 31.61
C ASP A 394 -25.92 -25.67 30.58
N VAL A 395 -25.86 -24.37 30.27
CA VAL A 395 -26.73 -23.75 29.25
C VAL A 395 -26.52 -24.42 27.88
N MET A 396 -25.27 -24.58 27.43
CA MET A 396 -24.97 -25.21 26.15
C MET A 396 -25.38 -26.69 26.14
N THR A 397 -25.22 -27.40 27.26
CA THR A 397 -25.64 -28.80 27.41
C THR A 397 -27.16 -28.96 27.34
N ALA A 398 -27.92 -28.04 27.94
CA ALA A 398 -29.38 -28.02 27.87
C ALA A 398 -29.86 -27.74 26.44
N LEU A 399 -29.23 -26.79 25.73
CA LEU A 399 -29.52 -26.52 24.33
C LEU A 399 -29.31 -27.76 23.45
N TYR A 400 -28.15 -28.40 23.56
CA TYR A 400 -27.85 -29.64 22.83
C TYR A 400 -28.89 -30.73 23.11
N THR A 401 -29.15 -31.00 24.38
CA THR A 401 -30.05 -32.08 24.81
C THR A 401 -31.47 -31.88 24.27
N ALA A 402 -31.99 -30.66 24.36
CA ALA A 402 -33.32 -30.34 23.88
C ALA A 402 -33.42 -30.33 22.35
N ALA A 403 -32.36 -29.89 21.65
CA ALA A 403 -32.31 -29.88 20.20
C ALA A 403 -32.23 -31.30 19.60
N GLU A 404 -31.43 -32.18 20.19
CA GLU A 404 -31.35 -33.60 19.78
C GLU A 404 -32.66 -34.36 20.06
N ALA A 405 -33.36 -34.03 21.14
CA ALA A 405 -34.66 -34.64 21.44
C ALA A 405 -35.74 -34.32 20.38
N GLY A 406 -35.64 -33.16 19.73
CA GLY A 406 -36.47 -32.79 18.57
C GLY A 406 -37.98 -32.73 18.83
N ASN A 407 -38.41 -32.64 20.09
CA ASN A 407 -39.81 -32.81 20.51
C ASN A 407 -40.41 -31.59 21.22
N THR A 408 -39.83 -30.40 21.03
CA THR A 408 -40.31 -29.14 21.60
C THR A 408 -41.08 -28.31 20.57
N THR A 409 -41.87 -27.34 21.03
CA THR A 409 -42.56 -26.38 20.15
C THR A 409 -42.31 -24.95 20.67
N PRO A 410 -41.61 -24.09 19.90
CA PRO A 410 -40.92 -24.39 18.64
C PRO A 410 -39.75 -25.38 18.84
N PRO A 411 -39.23 -26.00 17.75
CA PRO A 411 -38.05 -26.85 17.84
C PRO A 411 -36.84 -26.04 18.34
N VAL A 412 -36.03 -26.61 19.24
CA VAL A 412 -34.80 -25.96 19.68
C VAL A 412 -33.80 -25.94 18.53
N ARG A 413 -33.37 -24.73 18.18
CA ARG A 413 -32.35 -24.46 17.16
C ARG A 413 -31.37 -23.42 17.68
N PHE A 414 -30.13 -23.52 17.21
CA PHE A 414 -29.06 -22.58 17.53
C PHE A 414 -28.56 -21.93 16.24
N LEU A 415 -28.70 -20.61 16.14
CA LEU A 415 -28.18 -19.82 15.03
C LEU A 415 -26.70 -19.52 15.28
N SER A 416 -25.85 -19.99 14.39
CA SER A 416 -24.45 -19.58 14.32
C SER A 416 -24.23 -18.72 13.09
N ARG A 417 -23.45 -17.66 13.25
CA ARG A 417 -23.03 -16.82 12.13
C ARG A 417 -22.10 -17.57 11.17
N TYR A 418 -21.39 -18.61 11.63
CA TYR A 418 -20.55 -19.48 10.80
C TYR A 418 -19.60 -18.73 9.83
N ASP A 419 -19.06 -17.60 10.29
CA ASP A 419 -18.37 -16.61 9.46
C ASP A 419 -16.93 -16.34 9.91
N LYS A 420 -16.38 -17.14 10.83
CA LYS A 420 -15.05 -16.96 11.46
C LYS A 420 -14.89 -15.67 12.29
N SER A 421 -15.98 -14.97 12.60
CA SER A 421 -15.94 -13.85 13.54
C SER A 421 -15.59 -14.31 14.96
N ALA A 422 -15.23 -13.36 15.84
CA ALA A 422 -14.99 -13.65 17.25
C ALA A 422 -16.17 -14.36 17.93
N THR A 423 -17.41 -13.99 17.57
CA THR A 423 -18.63 -14.67 18.06
C THR A 423 -18.69 -16.12 17.58
N ASN A 424 -18.36 -16.40 16.31
CA ASN A 424 -18.33 -17.77 15.80
C ASN A 424 -17.18 -18.60 16.42
N ILE A 425 -16.01 -18.00 16.65
CA ILE A 425 -14.94 -18.68 17.39
C ILE A 425 -15.45 -19.07 18.78
N LYS A 426 -16.14 -18.15 19.47
CA LYS A 426 -16.69 -18.39 20.81
C LYS A 426 -17.81 -19.42 20.85
N ASP A 427 -18.76 -19.39 19.92
CA ASP A 427 -19.78 -20.44 19.86
C ASP A 427 -19.17 -21.83 19.61
N SER A 428 -18.15 -21.90 18.74
CA SER A 428 -17.44 -23.14 18.43
C SER A 428 -16.66 -23.66 19.63
N GLU A 429 -15.95 -22.78 20.35
CA GLU A 429 -15.27 -23.11 21.61
C GLU A 429 -16.24 -23.68 22.65
N LEU A 430 -17.43 -23.08 22.79
CA LEU A 430 -18.44 -23.51 23.76
C LEU A 430 -19.04 -24.88 23.41
N TRP A 431 -19.33 -25.14 22.13
CA TRP A 431 -19.78 -26.46 21.68
C TRP A 431 -18.72 -27.54 21.91
N ILE A 432 -17.46 -27.26 21.56
CA ILE A 432 -16.34 -28.20 21.77
C ILE A 432 -16.14 -28.49 23.25
N LYS A 433 -16.33 -27.50 24.14
CA LYS A 433 -16.18 -27.68 25.59
C LYS A 433 -17.17 -28.69 26.19
N ILE A 434 -18.34 -28.87 25.59
CA ILE A 434 -19.30 -29.92 25.99
C ILE A 434 -19.15 -31.20 25.16
N GLY A 435 -18.05 -31.33 24.41
CA GLY A 435 -17.75 -32.50 23.57
C GLY A 435 -18.59 -32.58 22.30
N GLN A 436 -19.23 -31.49 21.87
CA GLN A 436 -20.09 -31.46 20.68
C GLN A 436 -19.44 -30.71 19.53
N VAL A 437 -19.65 -31.20 18.30
CA VAL A 437 -19.16 -30.58 17.06
C VAL A 437 -20.31 -30.53 16.05
N PRO A 438 -21.32 -29.65 16.22
CA PRO A 438 -22.56 -29.68 15.45
C PRO A 438 -22.38 -29.52 13.93
N TRP A 439 -21.25 -28.95 13.50
CA TRP A 439 -20.88 -28.74 12.10
C TRP A 439 -20.07 -29.89 11.47
N ALA A 440 -19.80 -30.98 12.20
CA ALA A 440 -19.05 -32.12 11.69
C ALA A 440 -19.82 -32.89 10.60
N SER A 441 -19.19 -33.93 10.02
CA SER A 441 -19.76 -34.72 8.91
C SER A 441 -21.12 -35.33 9.23
N LYS A 442 -21.35 -35.75 10.47
CA LYS A 442 -22.69 -36.03 10.99
C LYS A 442 -23.32 -34.71 11.45
N TYR A 443 -23.80 -33.95 10.47
CA TYR A 443 -24.31 -32.60 10.68
C TYR A 443 -25.56 -32.56 11.56
N SER A 444 -25.55 -31.72 12.59
CA SER A 444 -26.71 -31.46 13.45
C SER A 444 -27.64 -30.44 12.80
N THR A 445 -28.81 -30.87 12.33
CA THR A 445 -29.74 -30.02 11.56
C THR A 445 -30.34 -28.85 12.37
N TRP A 446 -30.25 -28.89 13.70
CA TRP A 446 -30.65 -27.79 14.59
C TRP A 446 -29.57 -26.70 14.74
N TYR A 447 -28.34 -26.94 14.27
CA TYR A 447 -27.27 -25.95 14.22
C TYR A 447 -27.39 -25.14 12.92
N HIS A 448 -28.15 -24.06 12.98
CA HIS A 448 -28.48 -23.23 11.83
C HIS A 448 -27.32 -22.30 11.48
N GLN A 449 -26.72 -22.51 10.30
CA GLN A 449 -25.71 -21.60 9.76
C GLN A 449 -26.40 -20.43 9.06
N TYR A 450 -26.23 -19.22 9.58
CA TYR A 450 -26.79 -17.99 9.02
C TYR A 450 -25.69 -16.92 8.92
N VAL A 451 -24.99 -16.93 7.78
CA VAL A 451 -23.84 -16.06 7.52
C VAL A 451 -24.29 -14.62 7.32
N ALA A 452 -24.20 -13.82 8.39
CA ALA A 452 -24.60 -12.42 8.38
C ALA A 452 -23.84 -11.60 9.45
N TYR A 453 -23.87 -10.27 9.30
CA TYR A 453 -23.38 -9.34 10.31
C TYR A 453 -24.23 -9.39 11.61
N PRO A 454 -23.68 -8.93 12.76
CA PRO A 454 -24.24 -9.19 14.08
C PRO A 454 -25.73 -8.82 14.24
N THR A 455 -26.13 -7.62 13.80
CA THR A 455 -27.51 -7.13 13.97
C THR A 455 -28.51 -7.90 13.12
N GLN A 456 -28.14 -8.28 11.89
CA GLN A 456 -28.96 -9.11 11.01
C GLN A 456 -29.12 -10.54 11.56
N ALA A 457 -28.04 -11.14 12.07
CA ALA A 457 -28.08 -12.46 12.68
C ALA A 457 -28.97 -12.49 13.93
N LEU A 458 -28.87 -11.46 14.78
CA LEU A 458 -29.71 -11.33 15.98
C LEU A 458 -31.19 -11.13 15.63
N ALA A 459 -31.48 -10.30 14.61
CA ALA A 459 -32.84 -10.11 14.12
C ALA A 459 -33.43 -11.40 13.52
N ALA A 460 -32.63 -12.16 12.77
CA ALA A 460 -33.03 -13.46 12.23
C ALA A 460 -33.31 -14.48 13.35
N ALA A 461 -32.43 -14.60 14.35
CA ALA A 461 -32.64 -15.48 15.50
C ALA A 461 -33.94 -15.13 16.25
N ALA A 462 -34.22 -13.84 16.44
CA ALA A 462 -35.49 -13.39 17.04
C ALA A 462 -36.71 -13.79 16.20
N ALA A 463 -36.70 -13.50 14.90
CA ALA A 463 -37.81 -13.79 13.99
C ALA A 463 -38.06 -15.30 13.82
N LEU A 464 -37.01 -16.10 13.84
CA LEU A 464 -37.06 -17.56 13.70
C LEU A 464 -37.26 -18.28 15.04
N GLN A 465 -37.32 -17.55 16.16
CA GLN A 465 -37.43 -18.10 17.51
C GLN A 465 -36.29 -19.08 17.87
N GLU A 466 -35.06 -18.74 17.49
CA GLU A 466 -33.86 -19.55 17.72
C GLU A 466 -32.99 -18.98 18.85
N TYR A 467 -32.17 -19.83 19.46
CA TYR A 467 -31.12 -19.37 20.37
C TYR A 467 -29.90 -18.92 19.59
N THR A 468 -29.14 -17.96 20.10
CA THR A 468 -27.87 -17.53 19.51
C THR A 468 -26.93 -16.96 20.56
N LEU A 469 -25.65 -16.95 20.24
CA LEU A 469 -24.66 -16.11 20.93
C LEU A 469 -24.64 -14.72 20.29
N THR A 470 -24.61 -13.66 21.09
CA THR A 470 -24.48 -12.27 20.66
C THR A 470 -23.70 -11.46 21.70
N ASP A 471 -23.15 -10.30 21.33
CA ASP A 471 -22.54 -9.34 22.27
C ASP A 471 -23.53 -8.26 22.74
N TRP A 472 -23.21 -7.60 23.86
CA TRP A 472 -24.05 -6.55 24.46
C TRP A 472 -24.18 -5.32 23.56
N GLY A 473 -23.09 -4.89 22.92
CA GLY A 473 -23.12 -3.80 21.95
C GLY A 473 -24.09 -4.04 20.80
N THR A 474 -24.11 -5.25 20.23
CA THR A 474 -25.04 -5.68 19.18
C THR A 474 -26.49 -5.70 19.68
N TYR A 475 -26.73 -6.25 20.88
CA TYR A 475 -28.07 -6.28 21.47
C TYR A 475 -28.66 -4.88 21.66
N LEU A 476 -27.84 -3.90 22.07
CA LEU A 476 -28.24 -2.50 22.18
C LEU A 476 -28.41 -1.81 20.82
N SER A 477 -27.87 -2.38 19.74
CA SER A 477 -27.86 -1.77 18.39
C SER A 477 -29.02 -2.23 17.49
N VAL A 478 -29.74 -3.29 17.84
CA VAL A 478 -30.95 -3.71 17.12
C VAL A 478 -32.19 -2.94 17.59
N ASP A 479 -33.21 -2.89 16.73
CA ASP A 479 -34.48 -2.26 17.05
C ASP A 479 -35.12 -2.82 18.33
N LYS A 480 -35.83 -1.96 19.06
CA LYS A 480 -36.52 -2.36 20.30
C LYS A 480 -37.52 -3.49 20.08
N SER A 481 -38.13 -3.59 18.91
CA SER A 481 -39.02 -4.69 18.53
C SER A 481 -38.31 -6.04 18.46
N VAL A 482 -37.03 -6.07 18.07
CA VAL A 482 -36.19 -7.27 18.08
C VAL A 482 -35.83 -7.65 19.51
N GLN A 483 -35.38 -6.67 20.33
CA GLN A 483 -35.06 -6.90 21.75
C GLN A 483 -36.27 -7.49 22.50
N GLN A 484 -37.48 -6.99 22.23
CA GLN A 484 -38.71 -7.46 22.84
C GLN A 484 -39.11 -8.89 22.45
N GLN A 485 -38.49 -9.50 21.45
CA GLN A 485 -38.76 -10.91 21.09
C GLN A 485 -37.83 -11.89 21.82
N LEU A 486 -36.76 -11.38 22.45
CA LEU A 486 -35.68 -12.17 23.01
C LEU A 486 -35.66 -12.12 24.55
N ILE A 487 -35.10 -13.16 25.14
CA ILE A 487 -34.69 -13.23 26.54
C ILE A 487 -33.18 -13.43 26.59
N ILE A 488 -32.50 -12.73 27.50
CA ILE A 488 -31.09 -12.96 27.82
C ILE A 488 -31.04 -14.08 28.86
N TYR A 489 -30.55 -15.25 28.48
CA TYR A 489 -30.42 -16.42 29.36
C TYR A 489 -29.09 -16.47 30.09
N LYS A 490 -28.04 -15.92 29.49
CA LYS A 490 -26.73 -15.80 30.14
C LYS A 490 -26.04 -14.57 29.61
N ARG A 491 -25.34 -13.85 30.48
CA ARG A 491 -24.47 -12.73 30.14
C ARG A 491 -23.12 -12.91 30.82
N GLY A 492 -22.05 -12.62 30.09
CA GLY A 492 -20.70 -12.63 30.61
C GLY A 492 -20.45 -11.53 31.65
N SER A 493 -19.45 -11.78 32.48
CA SER A 493 -18.95 -10.87 33.51
C SER A 493 -17.51 -10.46 33.22
N ASP A 494 -17.00 -9.53 34.02
CA ASP A 494 -15.60 -9.08 33.96
C ASP A 494 -14.60 -10.05 34.61
N ASN A 495 -15.06 -11.21 35.08
CA ASN A 495 -14.19 -12.24 35.63
C ASN A 495 -13.32 -12.83 34.52
N ALA A 496 -11.99 -12.84 34.70
CA ALA A 496 -11.04 -13.36 33.71
C ALA A 496 -11.25 -14.84 33.35
N GLY A 497 -11.89 -15.62 34.24
CA GLY A 497 -12.27 -17.02 34.00
C GLY A 497 -13.63 -17.21 33.32
N ASP A 498 -14.39 -16.13 33.07
CA ASP A 498 -15.68 -16.21 32.40
C ASP A 498 -15.49 -16.50 30.90
N LEU A 499 -16.08 -17.58 30.41
CA LEU A 499 -15.97 -17.99 29.01
C LEU A 499 -16.69 -17.04 28.04
N LEU A 500 -17.59 -16.20 28.56
CA LEU A 500 -18.32 -15.18 27.81
C LEU A 500 -17.64 -13.81 27.83
N LEU A 501 -16.51 -13.66 28.52
CA LEU A 501 -15.69 -12.45 28.44
C LEU A 501 -14.98 -12.38 27.07
N MET A 502 -15.06 -11.21 26.43
CA MET A 502 -14.31 -10.89 25.21
C MET A 502 -13.36 -9.71 25.50
N PRO A 503 -12.07 -9.98 25.77
CA PRO A 503 -11.08 -8.92 25.90
C PRO A 503 -10.83 -8.29 24.51
N ALA A 504 -10.85 -6.96 24.43
CA ALA A 504 -10.54 -6.22 23.22
C ALA A 504 -9.13 -5.61 23.32
N HIS A 505 -8.26 -5.96 22.38
CA HIS A 505 -6.90 -5.42 22.30
C HIS A 505 -6.70 -4.60 21.02
N LEU A 506 -5.95 -3.52 21.14
CA LEU A 506 -5.43 -2.77 20.01
C LEU A 506 -4.06 -3.31 19.58
N LEU A 507 -3.95 -3.56 18.28
CA LEU A 507 -2.73 -3.92 17.57
C LEU A 507 -2.29 -2.76 16.69
N VAL A 508 -1.00 -2.43 16.74
CA VAL A 508 -0.38 -1.46 15.82
C VAL A 508 0.28 -2.22 14.67
N GLY A 509 -0.12 -1.94 13.43
CA GLY A 509 0.41 -2.63 12.25
C GLY A 509 1.86 -2.26 11.97
N THR A 510 2.69 -3.25 11.63
CA THR A 510 4.08 -2.97 11.22
C THR A 510 4.17 -2.21 9.90
N LYS A 511 3.11 -2.26 9.09
CA LYS A 511 2.93 -1.51 7.84
C LYS A 511 1.97 -0.32 7.95
N ALA A 512 1.73 0.18 9.16
CA ALA A 512 0.97 1.42 9.34
C ALA A 512 1.56 2.54 8.45
N GLN A 513 0.70 3.32 7.79
CA GLN A 513 1.10 4.41 6.90
C GLN A 513 1.86 5.50 7.66
N ASP A 514 1.36 5.84 8.85
CA ASP A 514 2.05 6.67 9.84
C ASP A 514 2.21 5.86 11.14
N LEU A 515 3.35 5.16 11.25
CA LEU A 515 3.64 4.33 12.41
C LEU A 515 3.78 5.15 13.71
N ALA A 516 4.20 6.41 13.63
CA ALA A 516 4.34 7.25 14.81
C ALA A 516 2.95 7.65 15.35
N LEU A 517 2.05 8.08 14.46
CA LEU A 517 0.68 8.41 14.82
C LEU A 517 -0.10 7.20 15.32
N ALA A 518 0.09 6.03 14.71
CA ALA A 518 -0.54 4.78 15.16
C ALA A 518 -0.11 4.40 16.59
N LYS A 519 1.18 4.59 16.92
CA LYS A 519 1.71 4.38 18.30
C LYS A 519 1.21 5.44 19.27
N GLU A 520 1.11 6.70 18.83
CA GLU A 520 0.53 7.79 19.62
C GLU A 520 -0.94 7.49 19.98
N PHE A 521 -1.75 7.04 19.00
CA PHE A 521 -3.13 6.64 19.23
C PHE A 521 -3.22 5.45 20.20
N ALA A 522 -2.38 4.43 20.05
CA ALA A 522 -2.33 3.30 20.97
C ALA A 522 -2.05 3.74 22.42
N SER A 523 -1.02 4.58 22.60
CA SER A 523 -0.64 5.14 23.90
C SER A 523 -1.78 5.97 24.51
N TRP A 524 -2.37 6.88 23.72
CA TRP A 524 -3.49 7.72 24.15
C TRP A 524 -4.74 6.91 24.50
N ALA A 525 -5.11 5.91 23.69
CA ALA A 525 -6.30 5.09 23.92
C ALA A 525 -6.20 4.25 25.21
N THR A 526 -4.99 3.91 25.63
CA THR A 526 -4.70 3.28 26.93
C THR A 526 -4.47 4.26 28.08
N SER A 527 -4.45 5.57 27.82
CA SER A 527 -4.29 6.58 28.85
C SER A 527 -5.60 6.80 29.62
N GLN A 528 -5.54 7.55 30.72
CA GLN A 528 -6.72 7.94 31.48
C GLN A 528 -7.77 8.67 30.61
N GLU A 529 -7.32 9.49 29.66
CA GLU A 529 -8.19 10.27 28.78
C GLU A 529 -8.91 9.36 27.78
N GLY A 530 -8.18 8.47 27.10
CA GLY A 530 -8.77 7.50 26.18
C GLY A 530 -9.69 6.49 26.88
N GLN A 531 -9.29 5.99 28.05
CA GLN A 531 -10.12 5.10 28.86
C GLN A 531 -11.38 5.77 29.39
N THR A 532 -11.38 7.09 29.59
CA THR A 532 -12.59 7.83 29.98
C THR A 532 -13.62 7.78 28.86
N VAL A 533 -13.22 7.91 27.59
CA VAL A 533 -14.12 7.75 26.44
C VAL A 533 -14.81 6.38 26.46
N ILE A 534 -14.04 5.30 26.70
CA ILE A 534 -14.56 3.93 26.78
C ILE A 534 -15.52 3.77 27.97
N LYS A 535 -15.13 4.26 29.15
CA LYS A 535 -15.91 4.15 30.39
C LYS A 535 -17.25 4.87 30.32
N GLU A 536 -17.31 5.96 29.56
CA GLU A 536 -18.50 6.80 29.45
C GLU A 536 -19.35 6.48 28.21
N PHE A 537 -18.85 5.62 27.31
CA PHE A 537 -19.54 5.25 26.09
C PHE A 537 -20.87 4.56 26.39
N ARG A 538 -21.95 5.13 25.83
CA ARG A 538 -23.32 4.69 26.06
C ARG A 538 -24.08 4.47 24.77
N LYS A 539 -24.97 3.47 24.78
CA LYS A 539 -25.97 3.27 23.74
C LYS A 539 -27.33 3.03 24.38
N ALA A 540 -28.34 3.78 23.95
CA ALA A 540 -29.66 3.81 24.61
C ALA A 540 -29.56 4.03 26.14
N SER A 541 -28.68 4.94 26.56
CA SER A 541 -28.35 5.28 27.96
C SER A 541 -27.62 4.21 28.78
N GLU A 542 -27.42 3.02 28.24
CA GLU A 542 -26.71 1.92 28.89
C GLU A 542 -25.20 1.98 28.61
N LEU A 543 -24.38 1.64 29.62
CA LEU A 543 -22.95 1.41 29.42
C LEU A 543 -22.75 0.17 28.54
N VAL A 544 -21.88 0.30 27.54
CA VAL A 544 -21.65 -0.80 26.59
C VAL A 544 -20.44 -1.64 26.97
N TYR A 545 -19.32 -1.00 27.33
CA TYR A 545 -18.06 -1.68 27.59
C TYR A 545 -17.58 -1.45 29.02
N SER A 546 -16.91 -2.45 29.58
CA SER A 546 -16.10 -2.26 30.79
C SER A 546 -14.69 -1.78 30.39
N PRO A 547 -14.06 -0.85 31.14
CA PRO A 547 -12.67 -0.45 30.89
C PRO A 547 -11.70 -1.62 30.98
N ALA A 548 -10.47 -1.42 30.49
CA ALA A 548 -9.38 -2.37 30.71
C ALA A 548 -9.13 -2.64 32.23
N PRO A 549 -8.58 -3.81 32.60
CA PRO A 549 -8.30 -4.18 34.00
C PRO A 549 -7.35 -3.25 34.75
#